data_AF-A0A9E3Q0P5-F1
#
_entry.id   AF-A0A9E3Q0P5-F1
#
_cell.length_a   1.000
_cell.length_b   1.000
_cell.length_c   1.000
_cell.angle_alpha   90.00
_cell.angle_beta   90.00
_cell.angle_gamma   90.00
#
_symmetry.space_group_name_H-M   'P 1'
#
loop_
_entity.id
_entity.type
_entity.pdbx_description
1 polymer ?
#
loop_
_entity_poly.entity_id
_entity_poly.type
_entity_poly.pdbx_seq_one_letter_code
_entity_poly.pdbx_strand_id
1 'polypeptide(L)'
;MFQTATANLKSRINVSVAPAIVCDPLDEDVESDATYLVSERSLVRLALVASEVGARFQRDGVKHDPMAWMLAPRRMFAGRPAITACLDLEDCTRAILLHGLSLGLDAAPEDLDALAADDASDDNVVVPWAVGDEGTDPSHRRLYTATYVERTDLGTKHAFSAVMAQSEHAASRQIAARIAFDDVHSLNLIEGFDAALPLVNALVSPKMAQMLEQIAADPGSPLADGLEVVIEQRLAA
;
A
#
# COMPACT_ATOMS: atom_id res chain seq x y z
N MET A 1 10.71 -58.80 -40.15
CA MET A 1 9.97 -58.97 -38.90
C MET A 1 10.46 -57.90 -37.94
N PHE A 2 9.60 -56.90 -37.74
CA PHE A 2 9.58 -55.73 -36.83
C PHE A 2 10.84 -55.11 -36.20
N GLN A 3 10.90 -53.79 -36.38
CA GLN A 3 11.73 -52.76 -35.75
C GLN A 3 11.54 -52.71 -34.22
N THR A 4 12.56 -52.24 -33.49
CA THR A 4 12.33 -51.21 -32.46
C THR A 4 13.56 -50.32 -32.32
N ALA A 5 13.45 -49.10 -32.84
CA ALA A 5 14.37 -48.01 -32.57
C ALA A 5 13.95 -47.35 -31.25
N THR A 6 14.82 -47.33 -30.25
CA THR A 6 14.64 -46.53 -29.04
C THR A 6 15.12 -45.10 -29.33
N ALA A 7 14.17 -44.25 -29.74
CA ALA A 7 14.36 -42.82 -29.85
C ALA A 7 14.56 -42.22 -28.44
N ASN A 8 15.79 -41.77 -28.16
CA ASN A 8 16.15 -41.08 -26.93
C ASN A 8 15.76 -39.60 -27.09
N LEU A 9 14.50 -39.29 -26.78
CA LEU A 9 13.95 -37.94 -26.84
C LEU A 9 14.41 -37.15 -25.60
N LYS A 10 15.67 -36.70 -25.59
CA LYS A 10 16.08 -35.60 -24.73
C LYS A 10 15.46 -34.32 -25.28
N SER A 11 14.21 -34.03 -24.90
CA SER A 11 13.62 -32.72 -25.13
C SER A 11 14.47 -31.70 -24.36
N ARG A 12 15.30 -30.98 -25.11
CA ARG A 12 15.82 -29.70 -24.64
C ARG A 12 14.60 -28.80 -24.58
N ILE A 13 14.10 -28.54 -23.38
CA ILE A 13 13.17 -27.45 -23.14
C ILE A 13 13.96 -26.19 -23.53
N ASN A 14 13.69 -25.68 -24.73
CA ASN A 14 14.10 -24.34 -25.10
C ASN A 14 13.23 -23.39 -24.27
N VAL A 15 13.68 -23.09 -23.06
CA VAL A 15 13.19 -21.93 -22.32
C VAL A 15 13.72 -20.73 -23.10
N SER A 16 12.89 -20.20 -24.00
CA SER A 16 13.12 -18.89 -24.61
C SER A 16 12.94 -17.86 -23.50
N VAL A 17 14.01 -17.59 -22.75
CA VAL A 17 14.06 -16.44 -21.86
C VAL A 17 13.94 -15.22 -22.77
N ALA A 18 12.80 -14.53 -22.72
CA ALA A 18 12.66 -13.25 -23.39
C ALA A 18 13.84 -12.37 -22.94
N PRO A 19 14.57 -11.71 -23.87
CA PRO A 19 15.68 -10.86 -23.47
C PRO A 19 15.17 -9.86 -22.44
N ALA A 20 15.92 -9.71 -21.35
CA ALA A 20 15.67 -8.63 -20.40
C ALA A 20 15.58 -7.33 -21.21
N ILE A 21 14.60 -6.49 -20.89
CA ILE A 21 14.51 -5.15 -21.47
C ILE A 21 15.73 -4.40 -20.94
N VAL A 22 16.79 -4.33 -21.74
CA VAL A 22 18.03 -3.60 -21.44
C VAL A 22 18.04 -2.37 -22.33
N CYS A 23 17.12 -1.45 -22.06
CA CYS A 23 17.19 -0.08 -22.56
C CYS A 23 17.71 0.78 -21.41
N ASP A 24 18.74 1.59 -21.65
CA ASP A 24 19.15 2.62 -20.68
C ASP A 24 18.07 3.72 -20.71
N PRO A 25 17.36 3.99 -19.59
CA PRO A 25 16.30 4.98 -19.58
C PRO A 25 16.80 6.43 -19.77
N LEU A 26 18.12 6.66 -19.82
CA LEU A 26 18.72 7.97 -20.05
C LEU A 26 19.16 8.21 -21.51
N ASP A 27 19.09 7.20 -22.36
CA ASP A 27 19.37 7.33 -23.79
C ASP A 27 18.15 7.93 -24.54
N GLU A 28 18.39 8.48 -25.73
CA GLU A 28 17.32 8.93 -26.62
C GLU A 28 16.53 7.75 -27.20
N ASP A 29 15.21 7.89 -27.28
CA ASP A 29 14.35 6.92 -27.96
C ASP A 29 14.77 6.76 -29.44
N VAL A 30 14.79 5.53 -29.92
CA VAL A 30 15.09 5.19 -31.32
C VAL A 30 13.90 4.51 -32.01
N GLU A 31 13.80 4.62 -33.34
CA GLU A 31 12.69 4.03 -34.10
C GLU A 31 12.54 2.51 -33.95
N SER A 32 13.60 1.81 -33.52
CA SER A 32 13.58 0.38 -33.26
C SER A 32 13.07 0.00 -31.86
N ASP A 33 12.76 0.97 -31.00
CA ASP A 33 12.31 0.69 -29.64
C ASP A 33 10.93 0.02 -29.62
N ALA A 34 10.77 -0.87 -28.64
CA ALA A 34 9.50 -1.52 -28.40
C ALA A 34 8.47 -0.50 -27.91
N THR A 35 7.39 -0.31 -28.66
CA THR A 35 6.28 0.57 -28.27
C THR A 35 5.14 -0.24 -27.68
N TYR A 36 4.50 0.30 -26.64
CA TYR A 36 3.38 -0.32 -25.96
C TYR A 36 2.17 0.61 -26.01
N LEU A 37 1.04 0.10 -26.51
CA LEU A 37 -0.24 0.79 -26.38
C LEU A 37 -0.83 0.48 -25.00
N VAL A 38 -0.91 1.49 -24.14
CA VAL A 38 -1.38 1.33 -22.76
C VAL A 38 -2.49 2.32 -22.45
N SER A 39 -3.44 1.90 -21.62
CA SER A 39 -4.44 2.80 -21.06
C SER A 39 -3.86 3.62 -19.91
N GLU A 40 -4.47 4.77 -19.62
CA GLU A 40 -4.13 5.56 -18.43
C GLU A 40 -4.19 4.72 -17.15
N ARG A 41 -5.23 3.88 -17.01
CA ARG A 41 -5.37 2.97 -15.87
C ARG A 41 -4.21 1.97 -15.77
N SER A 42 -3.72 1.47 -16.91
CA SER A 42 -2.57 0.56 -16.95
C SER A 42 -1.28 1.27 -16.51
N LEU A 43 -1.09 2.53 -16.90
CA LEU A 43 0.04 3.34 -16.43
C LEU A 43 -0.04 3.61 -14.91
N VAL A 44 -1.23 3.90 -14.39
CA VAL A 44 -1.45 4.09 -12.95
C VAL A 44 -1.11 2.82 -12.17
N ARG A 45 -1.51 1.63 -12.65
CA ARG A 45 -1.14 0.35 -12.03
C ARG A 45 0.38 0.15 -11.99
N LEU A 46 1.06 0.44 -13.10
CA LEU A 46 2.52 0.34 -13.15
C LEU A 46 3.18 1.30 -12.15
N ALA A 47 2.74 2.57 -12.11
CA ALA A 47 3.27 3.57 -11.19
C ALA A 47 3.02 3.20 -9.72
N LEU A 48 1.84 2.65 -9.42
CA LEU A 48 1.49 2.14 -8.09
C LEU A 48 2.46 1.03 -7.67
N VAL A 49 2.68 0.02 -8.51
CA VAL A 49 3.61 -1.07 -8.21
C VAL A 49 5.04 -0.57 -8.05
N ALA A 50 5.53 0.29 -8.94
CA ALA A 50 6.88 0.85 -8.83
C ALA A 50 7.10 1.61 -7.52
N SER A 51 6.09 2.38 -7.09
CA SER A 51 6.11 3.12 -5.83
C SER A 51 6.19 2.17 -4.62
N GLU A 52 5.38 1.11 -4.63
CA GLU A 52 5.35 0.12 -3.55
C GLU A 52 6.65 -0.70 -3.49
N VAL A 53 7.23 -1.05 -4.64
CA VAL A 53 8.54 -1.73 -4.71
C VAL A 53 9.63 -0.85 -4.09
N GLY A 54 9.70 0.43 -4.47
CA GLY A 54 10.67 1.37 -3.91
C GLY A 54 10.49 1.56 -2.41
N ALA A 55 9.25 1.80 -1.98
CA ALA A 55 8.90 1.98 -0.56
C ALA A 55 9.29 0.75 0.27
N ARG A 56 8.93 -0.45 -0.20
CA ARG A 56 9.30 -1.69 0.49
C ARG A 56 10.81 -1.89 0.54
N PHE A 57 11.52 -1.71 -0.57
CA PHE A 57 12.95 -1.99 -0.61
C PHE A 57 13.71 -1.11 0.39
N GLN A 58 13.27 0.14 0.55
CA GLN A 58 13.77 1.04 1.57
C GLN A 58 13.34 0.63 2.99
N ARG A 59 12.05 0.36 3.21
CA ARG A 59 11.48 -0.04 4.52
C ARG A 59 12.15 -1.29 5.08
N ASP A 60 12.28 -2.33 4.26
CA ASP A 60 12.77 -3.65 4.66
C ASP A 60 14.30 -3.80 4.53
N GLY A 61 15.00 -2.77 4.03
CA GLY A 61 16.45 -2.81 3.79
C GLY A 61 16.87 -3.87 2.76
N VAL A 62 16.07 -4.07 1.72
CA VAL A 62 16.34 -5.05 0.66
C VAL A 62 17.58 -4.61 -0.12
N LYS A 63 18.62 -5.46 -0.15
CA LYS A 63 19.90 -5.16 -0.81
C LYS A 63 19.86 -5.12 -2.34
N HIS A 64 18.77 -5.57 -2.94
CA HIS A 64 18.62 -5.65 -4.39
C HIS A 64 18.16 -4.29 -4.90
N ASP A 65 18.46 -3.97 -6.16
CA ASP A 65 17.97 -2.75 -6.78
C ASP A 65 16.47 -2.88 -7.15
N PRO A 66 15.60 -1.92 -6.79
CA PRO A 66 14.18 -1.99 -7.09
C PRO A 66 13.89 -1.94 -8.60
N MET A 67 14.67 -1.19 -9.38
CA MET A 67 14.51 -1.15 -10.84
C MET A 67 14.89 -2.50 -11.46
N ALA A 68 15.96 -3.13 -10.98
CA ALA A 68 16.33 -4.49 -11.35
C ALA A 68 15.23 -5.50 -11.00
N TRP A 69 14.49 -5.29 -9.90
CA TRP A 69 13.32 -6.12 -9.61
C TRP A 69 12.21 -5.93 -10.64
N MET A 70 11.91 -4.68 -11.03
CA MET A 70 10.87 -4.35 -12.02
C MET A 70 11.15 -4.92 -13.41
N LEU A 71 12.43 -5.02 -13.79
CA LEU A 71 12.88 -5.47 -15.11
C LEU A 71 13.15 -6.98 -15.19
N ALA A 72 13.29 -7.67 -14.05
CA ALA A 72 13.58 -9.10 -14.03
C ALA A 72 12.32 -9.93 -14.32
N PRO A 73 12.40 -10.98 -15.16
CA PRO A 73 11.35 -12.00 -15.29
C PRO A 73 11.01 -12.65 -13.93
N ARG A 74 9.72 -12.85 -13.64
CA ARG A 74 9.24 -13.44 -12.38
C ARG A 74 8.23 -14.56 -12.61
N ARG A 75 8.27 -15.60 -11.77
CA ARG A 75 7.33 -16.74 -11.90
C ARG A 75 5.90 -16.32 -11.61
N MET A 76 5.70 -15.37 -10.69
CA MET A 76 4.39 -14.82 -10.34
C MET A 76 3.70 -14.09 -11.51
N PHE A 77 4.46 -13.71 -12.55
CA PHE A 77 3.97 -13.04 -13.76
C PHE A 77 4.08 -13.94 -15.01
N ALA A 78 4.07 -15.26 -14.82
CA ALA A 78 4.27 -16.25 -15.88
C ALA A 78 5.55 -16.02 -16.72
N GLY A 79 6.62 -15.53 -16.07
CA GLY A 79 7.90 -15.24 -16.70
C GLY A 79 8.01 -13.86 -17.37
N ARG A 80 6.98 -13.01 -17.27
CA ARG A 80 7.07 -11.61 -17.69
C ARG A 80 7.81 -10.75 -16.64
N PRO A 81 8.46 -9.64 -17.05
CA PRO A 81 8.95 -8.65 -16.10
C PRO A 81 7.79 -7.80 -15.54
N ALA A 82 7.94 -7.30 -14.31
CA ALA A 82 6.89 -6.54 -13.63
C ALA A 82 6.47 -5.28 -14.42
N ILE A 83 7.44 -4.62 -15.07
CA ILE A 83 7.20 -3.39 -15.85
C ILE A 83 6.15 -3.55 -16.96
N THR A 84 5.99 -4.75 -17.52
CA THR A 84 4.96 -5.03 -18.53
C THR A 84 3.80 -5.85 -17.97
N ALA A 85 4.05 -6.75 -17.00
CA ALA A 85 3.01 -7.55 -16.37
C ALA A 85 2.00 -6.68 -15.59
N CYS A 86 2.48 -5.71 -14.81
CA CYS A 86 1.64 -4.90 -13.92
C CYS A 86 0.75 -3.88 -14.65
N LEU A 87 0.76 -3.85 -15.98
CA LEU A 87 -0.23 -3.13 -16.78
C LEU A 87 -1.63 -3.78 -16.65
N ASP A 88 -1.66 -5.09 -16.40
CA ASP A 88 -2.85 -5.91 -16.17
C ASP A 88 -3.27 -5.83 -14.70
N LEU A 89 -4.59 -5.89 -14.44
CA LEU A 89 -5.13 -5.79 -13.08
C LEU A 89 -4.64 -6.93 -12.18
N GLU A 90 -4.67 -8.15 -12.68
CA GLU A 90 -4.36 -9.37 -11.93
C GLU A 90 -2.91 -9.34 -11.41
N ASP A 91 -1.95 -9.07 -12.30
CA ASP A 91 -0.53 -8.99 -11.96
C ASP A 91 -0.21 -7.76 -11.10
N CYS A 92 -0.90 -6.64 -11.32
CA CYS A 92 -0.83 -5.49 -10.41
C CYS A 92 -1.26 -5.90 -8.99
N THR A 93 -2.39 -6.57 -8.81
CA THR A 93 -2.87 -7.03 -7.50
C THR A 93 -1.88 -7.97 -6.84
N ARG A 94 -1.34 -8.95 -7.59
CA ARG A 94 -0.30 -9.86 -7.10
C ARG A 94 0.92 -9.11 -6.58
N ALA A 95 1.40 -8.10 -7.32
CA ALA A 95 2.55 -7.31 -6.91
C ALA A 95 2.24 -6.53 -5.62
N ILE A 96 1.07 -5.90 -5.52
CA ILE A 96 0.67 -5.15 -4.32
C ILE A 96 0.58 -6.05 -3.10
N LEU A 97 -0.03 -7.23 -3.22
CA LEU A 97 -0.07 -8.21 -2.13
C LEU A 97 1.34 -8.65 -1.71
N LEU A 98 2.21 -8.97 -2.67
CA LEU A 98 3.57 -9.40 -2.40
C LEU A 98 4.37 -8.34 -1.62
N HIS A 99 4.27 -7.07 -2.03
CA HIS A 99 5.06 -6.00 -1.41
C HIS A 99 4.42 -5.45 -0.13
N GLY A 100 3.09 -5.28 -0.11
CA GLY A 100 2.36 -4.81 1.06
C GLY A 100 2.44 -5.78 2.23
N LEU A 101 2.43 -7.09 1.97
CA LEU A 101 2.56 -8.14 3.00
C LEU A 101 4.01 -8.58 3.23
N SER A 102 4.98 -7.91 2.61
CA SER A 102 6.41 -8.22 2.72
C SER A 102 6.77 -9.69 2.42
N LEU A 103 6.07 -10.33 1.48
CA LEU A 103 6.32 -11.71 1.06
C LEU A 103 7.62 -11.83 0.24
N GLY A 104 8.14 -13.05 0.08
CA GLY A 104 9.36 -13.27 -0.73
C GLY A 104 9.27 -12.61 -2.12
N LEU A 105 10.38 -12.08 -2.63
CA LEU A 105 10.46 -11.24 -3.85
C LEU A 105 10.04 -11.92 -5.17
N ASP A 106 9.61 -13.18 -5.13
CA ASP A 106 9.02 -13.91 -6.24
C ASP A 106 8.17 -15.04 -5.65
N ALA A 107 7.08 -14.71 -4.94
CA ALA A 107 6.20 -15.70 -4.32
C ALA A 107 5.54 -16.62 -5.38
N ALA A 108 4.99 -17.76 -4.94
CA ALA A 108 4.26 -18.62 -5.86
C ALA A 108 2.95 -17.92 -6.27
N PRO A 109 2.56 -17.93 -7.55
CA PRO A 109 1.33 -17.27 -7.99
C PRO A 109 0.11 -17.85 -7.29
N GLU A 110 0.10 -19.15 -7.00
CA GLU A 110 -1.03 -19.81 -6.33
C GLU A 110 -1.27 -19.28 -4.91
N ASP A 111 -0.19 -18.95 -4.19
CA ASP A 111 -0.27 -18.36 -2.85
C ASP A 111 -0.85 -16.94 -2.90
N LEU A 112 -0.45 -16.14 -3.89
CA LEU A 112 -0.95 -14.78 -4.07
C LEU A 112 -2.40 -14.76 -4.55
N ASP A 113 -2.78 -15.70 -5.41
CA ASP A 113 -4.14 -15.82 -5.92
C ASP A 113 -5.11 -16.24 -4.80
N ALA A 114 -4.67 -17.12 -3.90
CA ALA A 114 -5.44 -17.48 -2.71
C ALA A 114 -5.69 -16.26 -1.81
N LEU A 115 -4.68 -15.41 -1.61
CA LEU A 115 -4.80 -14.16 -0.85
C LEU A 115 -5.76 -13.17 -1.52
N ALA A 116 -5.68 -13.03 -2.84
CA ALA A 116 -6.56 -12.13 -3.60
C ALA A 116 -8.03 -12.61 -3.59
N ALA A 117 -8.26 -13.92 -3.54
CA ALA A 117 -9.60 -14.50 -3.51
C ALA A 117 -10.30 -14.34 -2.15
N ASP A 118 -9.54 -14.29 -1.05
CA ASP A 118 -10.08 -14.12 0.31
C ASP A 118 -10.73 -12.73 0.46
N ASP A 119 -10.08 -11.68 -0.08
CA ASP A 119 -10.55 -10.28 -0.06
C ASP A 119 -11.71 -10.00 -1.04
N ALA A 120 -11.97 -10.91 -1.99
CA ALA A 120 -13.09 -10.81 -2.93
C ALA A 120 -14.42 -11.35 -2.36
N SER A 121 -14.38 -11.98 -1.17
CA SER A 121 -15.55 -12.54 -0.50
C SER A 121 -16.23 -11.54 0.46
N ASP A 122 -15.60 -10.40 0.71
CA ASP A 122 -16.17 -9.28 1.44
C ASP A 122 -16.46 -8.12 0.47
N ASP A 123 -17.60 -7.45 0.67
CA ASP A 123 -18.24 -6.49 -0.24
C ASP A 123 -17.37 -5.23 -0.46
N ASN A 124 -16.31 -5.34 -1.27
CA ASN A 124 -15.30 -4.30 -1.42
C ASN A 124 -15.74 -3.24 -2.45
N VAL A 125 -16.22 -2.13 -1.91
CA VAL A 125 -16.40 -0.84 -2.59
C VAL A 125 -15.12 -0.46 -3.32
N VAL A 126 -15.19 -0.40 -4.65
CA VAL A 126 -14.15 0.15 -5.51
C VAL A 126 -13.92 1.61 -5.09
N VAL A 127 -12.85 1.89 -4.36
CA VAL A 127 -12.41 3.26 -4.10
C VAL A 127 -11.52 3.66 -5.27
N PRO A 128 -11.94 4.60 -6.14
CA PRO A 128 -11.04 5.15 -7.15
C PRO A 128 -9.91 5.86 -6.42
N TRP A 129 -8.69 5.38 -6.63
CA TRP A 129 -7.43 6.09 -6.48
C TRP A 129 -7.64 7.61 -6.50
N ALA A 130 -7.60 8.21 -5.32
CA ALA A 130 -7.76 9.64 -5.13
C ALA A 130 -6.51 10.34 -5.69
N VAL A 131 -6.55 10.67 -6.99
CA VAL A 131 -5.90 11.86 -7.49
C VAL A 131 -6.53 13.02 -6.72
N GLY A 132 -5.69 13.86 -6.12
CA GLY A 132 -6.15 14.99 -5.34
C GLY A 132 -7.14 15.86 -6.11
N ASP A 133 -8.08 16.38 -5.32
CA ASP A 133 -8.93 17.53 -5.61
C ASP A 133 -10.02 17.37 -6.67
N GLU A 134 -11.11 16.68 -6.30
CA GLU A 134 -12.45 17.05 -6.77
C GLU A 134 -13.41 17.15 -5.59
N GLY A 135 -14.14 18.27 -5.55
CA GLY A 135 -14.95 18.73 -4.43
C GLY A 135 -15.79 17.63 -3.78
N THR A 136 -15.30 17.13 -2.66
CA THR A 136 -15.99 16.11 -1.88
C THR A 136 -17.01 16.80 -1.00
N ASP A 137 -18.28 16.41 -1.10
CA ASP A 137 -19.33 16.92 -0.23
C ASP A 137 -18.90 16.80 1.26
N PRO A 138 -18.67 17.93 1.96
CA PRO A 138 -18.23 17.92 3.35
C PRO A 138 -19.29 17.34 4.30
N SER A 139 -20.53 17.17 3.83
CA SER A 139 -21.67 16.70 4.64
C SER A 139 -21.54 15.27 5.18
N HIS A 140 -20.57 14.50 4.68
CA HIS A 140 -20.37 13.09 5.07
C HIS A 140 -19.08 12.81 5.85
N ARG A 141 -18.26 13.82 6.16
CA ARG A 141 -17.05 13.62 6.98
C ARG A 141 -17.41 13.64 8.46
N ARG A 142 -16.79 12.74 9.23
CA ARG A 142 -16.90 12.66 10.68
C ARG A 142 -15.52 12.76 11.30
N LEU A 143 -15.48 13.27 12.52
CA LEU A 143 -14.26 13.25 13.31
C LEU A 143 -13.97 11.81 13.73
N TYR A 144 -12.74 11.38 13.56
CA TYR A 144 -12.23 10.14 14.14
C TYR A 144 -11.01 10.45 14.98
N THR A 145 -10.93 9.84 16.17
CA THR A 145 -9.79 9.99 17.05
C THR A 145 -9.22 8.64 17.42
N ALA A 146 -7.90 8.55 17.48
CA ALA A 146 -7.19 7.34 17.83
C ALA A 146 -6.17 7.61 18.93
N THR A 147 -6.01 6.62 19.80
CA THR A 147 -4.94 6.55 20.79
C THR A 147 -4.17 5.25 20.62
N TYR A 148 -2.85 5.30 20.81
CA TYR A 148 -2.05 4.09 20.87
C TYR A 148 -0.84 4.26 21.80
N VAL A 149 -0.35 3.12 22.25
CA VAL A 149 0.82 3.00 23.11
C VAL A 149 1.74 1.94 22.52
N GLU A 150 2.93 2.35 22.14
CA GLU A 150 3.98 1.47 21.66
C GLU A 150 5.04 1.33 22.75
N ARG A 151 5.38 0.09 23.11
CA ARG A 151 6.49 -0.18 24.04
C ARG A 151 7.61 -0.85 23.27
N THR A 152 8.78 -0.24 23.33
CA THR A 152 10.02 -0.73 22.72
C THR A 152 11.12 -0.79 23.78
N ASP A 153 12.23 -1.44 23.45
CA ASP A 153 13.43 -1.43 24.30
C ASP A 153 14.01 -0.02 24.50
N LEU A 154 13.66 0.93 23.63
CA LEU A 154 14.09 2.33 23.68
C LEU A 154 13.17 3.22 24.52
N GLY A 155 12.07 2.67 25.04
CA GLY A 155 11.10 3.38 25.85
C GLY A 155 9.65 3.20 25.39
N THR A 156 8.78 4.05 25.93
CA THR A 156 7.34 4.02 25.61
C THR A 156 6.94 5.25 24.80
N LYS A 157 6.26 5.02 23.67
CA LYS A 157 5.64 6.06 22.85
C LYS A 157 4.14 6.07 23.13
N HIS A 158 3.63 7.22 23.53
CA HIS A 158 2.20 7.50 23.66
C HIS A 158 1.81 8.48 22.58
N ALA A 159 0.67 8.24 21.93
CA ALA A 159 0.21 9.19 20.94
C ALA A 159 -1.30 9.21 20.77
N PHE A 160 -1.73 10.37 20.28
CA PHE A 160 -3.10 10.73 19.96
C PHE A 160 -3.13 11.28 18.54
N SER A 161 -4.13 10.87 17.77
CA SER A 161 -4.38 11.38 16.42
C SER A 161 -5.85 11.73 16.23
N ALA A 162 -6.13 12.82 15.52
CA ALA A 162 -7.48 13.21 15.11
C ALA A 162 -7.50 13.56 13.62
N VAL A 163 -8.48 13.03 12.89
CA VAL A 163 -8.65 13.24 11.45
C VAL A 163 -10.12 13.33 11.07
N MET A 164 -10.42 14.04 9.99
CA MET A 164 -11.73 14.01 9.35
C MET A 164 -11.74 12.94 8.26
N ALA A 165 -12.67 11.98 8.36
CA ALA A 165 -12.79 10.91 7.37
C ALA A 165 -14.25 10.56 7.09
N GLN A 166 -14.51 9.91 5.96
CA GLN A 166 -15.86 9.45 5.59
C GLN A 166 -16.25 8.13 6.26
N SER A 167 -15.26 7.38 6.77
CA SER A 167 -15.47 6.09 7.42
C SER A 167 -14.32 5.79 8.37
N GLU A 168 -14.57 4.87 9.30
CA GLU A 168 -13.57 4.35 10.22
C GLU A 168 -12.38 3.74 9.48
N HIS A 169 -12.62 2.99 8.40
CA HIS A 169 -11.55 2.42 7.57
C HIS A 169 -10.69 3.50 6.91
N ALA A 170 -11.29 4.58 6.40
CA ALA A 170 -10.54 5.70 5.85
C ALA A 170 -9.72 6.44 6.93
N ALA A 171 -10.27 6.64 8.12
CA ALA A 171 -9.56 7.21 9.26
C ALA A 171 -8.37 6.35 9.70
N SER A 172 -8.60 5.04 9.83
CA SER A 172 -7.57 4.06 10.20
C SER A 172 -6.38 4.10 9.25
N ARG A 173 -6.63 4.09 7.93
CA ARG A 173 -5.57 4.21 6.92
C ARG A 173 -4.81 5.54 6.99
N GLN A 174 -5.51 6.66 7.14
CA GLN A 174 -4.86 7.98 7.26
C GLN A 174 -3.96 8.05 8.49
N ILE A 175 -4.43 7.53 9.62
CA ILE A 175 -3.71 7.52 10.90
C ILE A 175 -2.50 6.58 10.81
N ALA A 176 -2.68 5.36 10.29
CA ALA A 176 -1.60 4.38 10.12
C ALA A 176 -0.47 4.90 9.23
N ALA A 177 -0.82 5.49 8.07
CA ALA A 177 0.15 6.04 7.12
C ALA A 177 1.02 7.15 7.74
N ARG A 178 0.49 7.90 8.69
CA ARG A 178 1.18 9.05 9.31
C ARG A 178 2.10 8.66 10.44
N ILE A 179 1.79 7.58 11.12
CA ILE A 179 2.46 7.22 12.38
C ILE A 179 3.60 6.24 12.13
N ALA A 180 3.79 5.80 10.87
CA ALA A 180 4.71 4.71 10.49
C ALA A 180 4.51 3.51 11.42
N PHE A 181 3.24 3.19 11.68
CA PHE A 181 2.85 2.24 12.70
C PHE A 181 2.54 0.91 12.03
N ASP A 182 3.33 -0.10 12.36
CA ASP A 182 3.27 -1.42 11.70
C ASP A 182 2.07 -2.27 12.18
N ASP A 183 1.41 -1.93 13.30
CA ASP A 183 0.31 -2.71 13.87
C ASP A 183 -0.96 -1.88 14.13
N VAL A 184 -1.72 -1.66 13.06
CA VAL A 184 -3.01 -0.95 13.06
C VAL A 184 -4.03 -1.56 14.04
N HIS A 185 -3.90 -2.84 14.43
CA HIS A 185 -4.84 -3.51 15.33
C HIS A 185 -4.70 -3.08 16.80
N SER A 186 -3.62 -2.36 17.14
CA SER A 186 -3.43 -1.79 18.47
C SER A 186 -3.89 -0.33 18.61
N LEU A 187 -4.45 0.26 17.53
CA LEU A 187 -5.09 1.58 17.57
C LEU A 187 -6.46 1.47 18.23
N ASN A 188 -6.65 2.20 19.33
CA ASN A 188 -7.98 2.44 19.87
C ASN A 188 -8.62 3.61 19.12
N LEU A 189 -9.28 3.30 18.00
CA LEU A 189 -9.97 4.23 17.11
C LEU A 189 -11.43 4.37 17.51
N ILE A 190 -11.92 5.61 17.59
CA ILE A 190 -13.33 5.92 17.85
C ILE A 190 -13.84 6.98 16.87
N GLU A 191 -15.13 6.91 16.55
CA GLU A 191 -15.84 8.02 15.93
C GLU A 191 -16.13 9.09 17.00
N GLY A 192 -15.80 10.35 16.69
CA GLY A 192 -15.88 11.47 17.61
C GLY A 192 -14.64 11.63 18.48
N PHE A 193 -14.84 12.19 19.67
CA PHE A 193 -13.79 12.50 20.63
C PHE A 193 -14.27 12.23 22.05
N ASP A 194 -13.45 11.54 22.83
CA ASP A 194 -13.73 11.25 24.24
C ASP A 194 -12.59 11.79 25.13
N ALA A 195 -12.86 12.91 25.80
CA ALA A 195 -11.93 13.54 26.74
C ALA A 195 -11.72 12.74 28.03
N ALA A 196 -12.60 11.78 28.35
CA ALA A 196 -12.50 10.97 29.56
C ALA A 196 -11.43 9.86 29.44
N LEU A 197 -10.97 9.56 28.22
CA LEU A 197 -9.92 8.57 28.01
C LEU A 197 -8.60 9.01 28.68
N PRO A 198 -7.97 8.13 29.50
CA PRO A 198 -6.77 8.51 30.26
C PRO A 198 -5.63 9.07 29.41
N LEU A 199 -5.40 8.48 28.23
CA LEU A 199 -4.33 8.92 27.33
C LEU A 199 -4.66 10.25 26.65
N VAL A 200 -5.94 10.49 26.34
CA VAL A 200 -6.40 11.77 25.80
C VAL A 200 -6.20 12.87 26.83
N ASN A 201 -6.62 12.66 28.07
CA ASN A 201 -6.44 13.63 29.16
C ASN A 201 -4.96 13.95 29.42
N ALA A 202 -4.07 12.96 29.27
CA ALA A 202 -2.63 13.16 29.44
C ALA A 202 -1.97 13.94 28.28
N LEU A 203 -2.39 13.71 27.03
CA LEU A 203 -1.72 14.23 25.83
C LEU A 203 -2.38 15.49 25.25
N VAL A 204 -3.70 15.61 25.36
CA VAL A 204 -4.48 16.64 24.69
C VAL A 204 -4.73 17.79 25.64
N SER A 205 -4.28 19.00 25.27
CA SER A 205 -4.52 20.19 26.09
C SER A 205 -6.03 20.50 26.20
N PRO A 206 -6.49 21.14 27.30
CA PRO A 206 -7.91 21.46 27.48
C PRO A 206 -8.53 22.29 26.35
N LYS A 207 -7.74 23.19 25.73
CA LYS A 207 -8.20 23.99 24.59
C LYS A 207 -8.38 23.15 23.32
N MET A 208 -7.49 22.19 23.10
CA MET A 208 -7.58 21.26 21.97
C MET A 208 -8.77 20.31 22.16
N ALA A 209 -8.99 19.83 23.38
CA ALA A 209 -10.16 19.01 23.71
C ALA A 209 -11.48 19.73 23.38
N GLN A 210 -11.61 20.99 23.81
CA GLN A 210 -12.79 21.81 23.48
C GLN A 210 -12.98 22.00 21.97
N MET A 211 -11.90 22.20 21.22
CA MET A 211 -11.95 22.33 19.78
C MET A 211 -12.43 21.02 19.11
N LEU A 212 -11.90 19.87 19.56
CA LEU A 212 -12.29 18.57 19.04
C LEU A 212 -13.74 18.20 19.41
N GLU A 213 -14.21 18.58 20.60
CA GLU A 213 -15.62 18.45 20.99
C GLU A 213 -16.55 19.28 20.08
N GLN A 214 -16.15 20.51 19.76
CA GLN A 214 -16.90 21.38 18.85
C GLN A 214 -16.96 20.80 17.43
N ILE A 215 -15.85 20.25 16.93
CA ILE A 215 -15.79 19.61 15.62
C ILE A 215 -16.57 18.29 15.60
N ALA A 216 -16.55 17.52 16.69
CA ALA A 216 -17.36 16.31 16.81
C ALA A 216 -18.87 16.63 16.79
N ALA A 217 -19.27 17.73 17.43
CA ALA A 217 -20.66 18.18 17.49
C ALA A 217 -21.13 18.83 16.17
N ASP A 218 -20.25 19.52 15.46
CA ASP A 218 -20.50 20.11 14.14
C ASP A 218 -19.35 19.82 13.15
N PRO A 219 -19.35 18.63 12.53
CA PRO A 219 -18.34 18.21 11.56
C PRO A 219 -18.28 19.08 10.29
N GLY A 220 -19.35 19.83 9.99
CA GLY A 220 -19.42 20.74 8.84
C GLY A 220 -18.86 22.13 9.13
N SER A 221 -18.42 22.39 10.37
CA SER A 221 -17.89 23.69 10.76
C SER A 221 -16.56 24.01 10.04
N PRO A 222 -16.22 25.30 9.84
CA PRO A 222 -14.92 25.70 9.28
C PRO A 222 -13.71 25.22 10.09
N LEU A 223 -13.91 24.84 11.36
CA LEU A 223 -12.84 24.30 12.22
C LEU A 223 -12.45 22.87 11.82
N ALA A 224 -13.35 22.15 11.15
CA ALA A 224 -13.12 20.78 10.69
C ALA A 224 -12.34 20.72 9.37
N ASP A 225 -12.32 21.82 8.61
CA ASP A 225 -11.69 21.84 7.30
C ASP A 225 -10.16 21.69 7.41
N GLY A 226 -9.63 20.68 6.73
CA GLY A 226 -8.21 20.32 6.82
C GLY A 226 -7.74 19.89 8.22
N LEU A 227 -8.65 19.56 9.15
CA LEU A 227 -8.25 19.18 10.51
C LEU A 227 -7.37 17.93 10.48
N GLU A 228 -6.16 18.11 11.04
CA GLU A 228 -5.20 17.07 11.29
C GLU A 228 -4.47 17.38 12.60
N VAL A 229 -4.52 16.46 13.54
CA VAL A 229 -3.82 16.58 14.82
C VAL A 229 -3.08 15.29 15.09
N VAL A 230 -1.78 15.41 15.37
CA VAL A 230 -0.96 14.31 15.88
C VAL A 230 -0.16 14.82 17.07
N ILE A 231 -0.29 14.15 18.20
CA ILE A 231 0.47 14.45 19.42
C ILE A 231 1.22 13.19 19.80
N GLU A 232 2.55 13.30 19.94
CA GLU A 232 3.41 12.22 20.36
C GLU A 232 4.18 12.60 21.63
N GLN A 233 4.24 11.68 22.57
CA GLN A 233 5.12 11.76 23.73
C GLN A 233 5.98 10.50 23.78
N ARG A 234 7.30 10.68 23.77
CA ARG A 234 8.28 9.61 23.96
C ARG A 234 8.85 9.70 25.37
N LEU A 235 8.77 8.60 26.10
CA LEU A 235 9.34 8.43 27.43
C LEU A 235 10.53 7.47 27.31
N ALA A 236 11.73 7.94 27.64
CA ALA A 236 12.91 7.08 27.70
C ALA A 236 12.77 6.06 28.84
N ALA A 237 13.39 4.89 28.66
CA ALA A 237 13.46 3.83 29.67
C ALA A 237 14.29 4.24 30.89
#